data_AF-A0AAJ2KLL8-F1
#
_entry.id   AF-A0AAJ2KLL8-F1
#
_cell.length_a   1.000
_cell.length_b   1.000
_cell.length_c   1.000
_cell.angle_alpha   90.00
_cell.angle_beta   90.00
_cell.angle_gamma   90.00
#
_symmetry.space_group_name_H-M   'P 1'
#
loop_
_entity.id
_entity.type
_entity.pdbx_description
1 polymer ?
#
loop_
_entity_poly.entity_id
_entity_poly.type
_entity_poly.pdbx_seq_one_letter_code
_entity_poly.pdbx_strand_id
1 'polypeptide(L)' 'MSDDKTSRGYPLPHPENIAVQDVVRIRTAIEKIDEDMSERDNNLKKAFERLNFETFLNFWE' A
#
# COMPACT_ATOMS: atom_id res chain seq x y z
N MET A 1 2.76 -12.17 22.42
CA MET A 1 3.75 -12.23 21.32
C MET A 1 3.66 -10.92 20.58
N SER A 2 4.77 -10.23 20.36
CA SER A 2 4.77 -9.04 19.50
C SER A 2 4.38 -9.53 18.10
N ASP A 3 3.33 -8.99 17.51
CA ASP A 3 3.11 -9.22 16.08
C ASP A 3 4.24 -8.50 15.34
N ASP A 4 5.12 -9.26 14.68
CA ASP A 4 6.25 -8.74 13.89
C ASP A 4 5.76 -8.12 12.59
N LYS A 5 4.90 -7.12 12.71
CA LYS A 5 4.26 -6.45 11.60
C LYS A 5 4.21 -4.95 11.89
N THR A 6 4.25 -4.16 10.83
CA THR A 6 3.93 -2.73 10.93
C THR A 6 2.44 -2.55 11.24
N SER A 7 2.04 -1.32 11.60
CA SER A 7 0.61 -0.95 11.73
C SER A 7 -0.20 -1.21 10.45
N ARG A 8 0.48 -1.27 9.30
CA ARG A 8 -0.08 -1.59 7.97
C ARG A 8 -0.02 -3.08 7.63
N GLY A 9 0.50 -3.92 8.52
CA GLY A 9 0.56 -5.37 8.34
C GLY A 9 1.76 -5.88 7.54
N TYR A 10 2.76 -5.04 7.22
CA TYR A 10 3.98 -5.49 6.54
C TYR A 10 4.86 -6.28 7.50
N PRO A 11 5.35 -7.46 7.12
CA PRO A 11 6.21 -8.27 7.98
C PRO A 11 7.52 -7.55 8.29
N LEU A 12 7.92 -7.56 9.56
CA LEU A 12 9.20 -7.04 10.03
C LEU A 12 10.21 -8.19 10.22
N PRO A 13 11.52 -7.91 10.09
CA PRO A 13 12.57 -8.83 10.52
C PRO A 13 12.41 -9.19 12.01
N HIS A 14 12.74 -10.42 12.39
CA HIS A 14 12.61 -10.88 13.78
C HIS A 14 13.97 -11.32 14.34
N PRO A 15 14.33 -10.97 15.58
CA PRO A 15 15.62 -11.32 16.18
C PRO A 15 15.90 -12.83 16.25
N GLU A 16 14.88 -13.69 16.24
CA GLU A 16 15.04 -15.15 16.23
C GLU A 16 15.18 -15.76 14.82
N ASN A 17 15.03 -14.95 13.76
CA ASN A 17 15.18 -15.42 12.40
C ASN A 17 16.65 -15.58 12.02
N ILE A 18 16.94 -16.61 11.24
CA ILE A 18 18.21 -16.68 10.49
C ILE A 18 18.14 -15.74 9.28
N ALA A 19 19.30 -15.20 8.84
CA ALA A 19 19.38 -14.19 7.79
C ALA A 19 18.57 -14.51 6.52
N VAL A 20 18.50 -15.79 6.12
CA VAL A 20 17.71 -16.24 4.97
C VAL A 20 16.21 -16.00 5.15
N GLN A 21 15.68 -16.19 6.36
CA GLN A 21 14.26 -15.97 6.67
C GLN A 21 13.93 -14.47 6.71
N ASP A 22 14.87 -13.64 7.17
CA ASP A 22 14.69 -12.18 7.13
C ASP A 22 14.70 -11.63 5.71
N VAL A 23 15.54 -12.17 4.81
CA VAL A 23 15.51 -11.80 3.39
C VAL A 23 14.14 -12.10 2.77
N VAL A 24 13.54 -13.24 3.11
CA VAL A 24 12.18 -13.58 2.65
C VAL A 24 11.15 -12.59 3.21
N ARG A 25 11.21 -12.27 4.51
CA ARG A 25 10.30 -11.29 5.14
C ARG A 25 10.42 -9.90 4.52
N ILE A 26 11.65 -9.45 4.27
CA ILE A 26 11.92 -8.17 3.61
C ILE A 26 11.35 -8.16 2.19
N ARG A 27 11.58 -9.22 1.39
CA ARG A 27 10.98 -9.34 0.05
C ARG A 27 9.45 -9.24 0.11
N THR A 28 8.82 -10.02 0.99
CA THR A 28 7.34 -10.02 1.13
C THR A 28 6.81 -8.67 1.61
N ALA A 29 7.56 -7.95 2.46
CA ALA A 29 7.18 -6.60 2.85
C ALA A 29 7.20 -5.64 1.66
N ILE A 30 8.24 -5.71 0.82
CA ILE A 30 8.35 -4.86 -0.37
C ILE A 30 7.24 -5.16 -1.38
N GLU A 31 6.93 -6.43 -1.64
CA GLU A 31 5.83 -6.84 -2.53
C GLU A 31 4.48 -6.27 -2.05
N LYS A 32 4.19 -6.36 -0.75
CA LYS A 32 2.96 -5.79 -0.18
C LYS A 32 2.91 -4.28 -0.22
N ILE A 33 4.05 -3.61 -0.08
CA ILE A 33 4.13 -2.15 -0.21
C ILE A 33 3.81 -1.74 -1.65
N ASP A 34 4.37 -2.45 -2.63
CA ASP A 34 4.13 -2.19 -4.06
C ASP A 34 2.64 -2.39 -4.43
N GLU A 35 2.01 -3.45 -3.92
CA GLU A 35 0.57 -3.68 -4.08
C GLU A 35 -0.28 -2.55 -3.47
N ASP A 36 -0.01 -2.14 -2.22
CA ASP A 36 -0.73 -1.05 -1.55
C ASP A 36 -0.53 0.30 -2.29
N MET A 37 0.69 0.57 -2.78
CA MET A 37 0.97 1.77 -3.59
C MET A 37 0.18 1.76 -4.91
N SER A 38 0.18 0.63 -5.62
CA SER A 38 -0.55 0.48 -6.88
C SER A 38 -2.06 0.65 -6.68
N GLU A 39 -2.62 0.14 -5.59
CA GLU A 39 -4.04 0.31 -5.27
C GLU A 39 -4.38 1.78 -4.96
N ARG A 40 -3.53 2.45 -4.17
CA ARG A 40 -3.70 3.87 -3.82
C ARG A 40 -3.67 4.78 -5.04
N ASP A 41 -2.73 4.56 -5.95
CA ASP A 41 -2.60 5.35 -7.17
C ASP A 41 -3.84 5.23 -8.05
N ASN A 42 -4.38 4.01 -8.19
CA ASN A 42 -5.63 3.78 -8.93
C ASN A 42 -6.83 4.47 -8.28
N ASN A 43 -6.93 4.42 -6.95
CA ASN A 43 -8.01 5.09 -6.22
C ASN A 43 -7.92 6.62 -6.32
N LEU A 44 -6.70 7.18 -6.25
CA LEU A 44 -6.44 8.60 -6.46
C LEU A 44 -6.83 9.04 -7.87
N LYS A 45 -6.46 8.26 -8.89
CA LYS A 45 -6.82 8.55 -10.28
C LYS A 45 -8.33 8.59 -10.48
N LYS A 46 -9.05 7.60 -9.96
CA LYS A 46 -10.53 7.55 -10.01
C LYS A 46 -11.17 8.73 -9.28
N ALA A 47 -10.65 9.09 -8.10
CA ALA A 47 -11.15 10.23 -7.34
C ALA A 47 -10.95 11.54 -8.10
N PHE A 48 -9.79 11.71 -8.76
CA PHE A 48 -9.50 12.88 -9.59
C PHE A 48 -10.39 12.95 -10.84
N GLU A 49 -10.59 11.83 -11.54
CA GLU A 49 -11.51 11.74 -12.69
C GLU A 49 -12.94 12.12 -12.29
N ARG A 50 -13.41 11.63 -11.14
CA ARG A 50 -14.73 11.98 -10.58
C ARG A 50 -14.84 13.47 -10.27
N LEU A 51 -13.85 14.03 -9.59
CA LEU A 51 -13.83 15.46 -9.25
C LEU A 51 -13.87 16.35 -10.50
N ASN A 52 -13.10 16.01 -11.54
CA ASN A 52 -13.14 16.73 -12.81
C ASN A 52 -14.50 16.64 -13.49
N PHE A 53 -15.13 15.47 -13.48
CA PHE A 53 -16.46 15.28 -14.06
C PHE A 53 -17.54 16.06 -13.32
N GLU A 54 -17.57 16.02 -11.98
CA GLU A 54 -18.49 16.81 -11.17
C GLU A 54 -18.28 18.32 -11.39
N THR A 55 -17.02 18.76 -11.47
CA THR A 55 -16.68 20.16 -11.79
C THR A 55 -17.16 20.55 -13.18
N PHE A 56 -17.00 19.69 -14.19
CA PHE A 56 -17.51 19.93 -15.54
C PHE A 56 -19.03 20.11 -15.58
N LEU A 57 -19.79 19.26 -14.87
CA LEU A 57 -21.24 19.37 -14.80
C LEU A 57 -21.70 20.68 -14.14
N ASN A 58 -21.02 21.12 -13.07
CA ASN A 58 -21.33 22.39 -12.41
C ASN A 58 -21.10 23.63 -13.29
N PHE A 59 -20.36 23.52 -14.40
CA PHE A 59 -20.21 24.62 -15.37
C PHE A 59 -21.35 24.71 -16.39
N TRP A 60 -22.27 23.74 -16.40
CA TRP A 60 -23.42 23.67 -17.32
C TRP A 60 -24.76 23.98 -16.65
N GLU A 61 -24.77 24.25 -15.34
CA GLU A 61 -25.91 24.74 -14.56
C GLU A 61 -25.96 26.27 -14.54
#